data_AF-A0A9N8D814-F1
#
_entry.id   AF-A0A9N8D814-F1
#
_cell.length_a   1.000
_cell.length_b   1.000
_cell.length_c   1.000
_cell.angle_alpha   90.00
_cell.angle_beta   90.00
_cell.angle_gamma   90.00
#
_symmetry.space_group_name_H-M   'P 1'
#
loop_
_entity.id
_entity.type
_entity.pdbx_description
1 polymer ?
#
loop_
_entity_poly.entity_id
_entity_poly.type
_entity_poly.pdbx_seq_one_letter_code
_entity_poly.pdbx_strand_id
1 'polypeptide(L)'
;MASQSDLFRLTYATELLKDLGWDSVVLSEDRWQKQIMKKPIVTAIPTFYVTASALTSGFSDDGKQIDSVAFWVLGDKAQFSEVIKQHHLQGEFDDALPRYRLLPL
;
A
#
# COMPACT_ATOMS: atom_id res chain seq x y z
N MET A 1 -6.76 -19.97 17.53
CA MET A 1 -5.84 -19.57 16.45
C MET A 1 -5.72 -18.06 16.55
N ALA A 2 -4.54 -17.53 16.84
CA ALA A 2 -4.35 -16.09 16.96
C ALA A 2 -4.68 -15.45 15.59
N SER A 3 -5.64 -14.53 15.56
CA SER A 3 -5.90 -13.74 14.37
C SER A 3 -4.65 -12.91 14.10
N GLN A 4 -4.02 -13.10 12.94
CA GLN A 4 -2.90 -12.24 12.53
C GLN A 4 -3.42 -10.80 12.39
N SER A 5 -2.65 -9.83 12.86
CA SER A 5 -3.03 -8.41 12.78
C SER A 5 -3.09 -7.93 11.33
N ASP A 6 -3.81 -6.85 11.06
CA ASP A 6 -3.91 -6.26 9.71
C ASP A 6 -2.53 -5.84 9.19
N LEU A 7 -1.70 -5.26 10.05
CA LEU A 7 -0.34 -4.86 9.72
C LEU A 7 0.56 -6.05 9.39
N PHE A 8 0.40 -7.16 10.10
CA PHE A 8 1.10 -8.41 9.79
C PHE A 8 0.67 -8.92 8.41
N ARG A 9 -0.63 -8.97 8.14
CA ARG A 9 -1.17 -9.36 6.82
C ARG A 9 -0.67 -8.45 5.70
N LEU A 10 -0.58 -7.14 5.94
CA LEU A 10 -0.03 -6.17 4.98
C LEU A 10 1.46 -6.39 4.71
N THR A 11 2.23 -6.73 5.75
CA THR A 11 3.65 -7.07 5.61
C THR A 11 3.82 -8.28 4.70
N TYR A 12 3.03 -9.34 4.90
CA TYR A 12 3.09 -10.54 4.04
C TYR A 12 2.65 -10.25 2.60
N ALA A 13 1.59 -9.45 2.41
CA ALA A 13 1.18 -9.01 1.09
C ALA A 13 2.30 -8.24 0.37
N THR A 14 3.04 -7.39 1.11
CA THR A 14 4.19 -6.64 0.60
C THR A 14 5.33 -7.56 0.19
N GLU A 15 5.65 -8.58 1.00
CA GLU A 15 6.70 -9.55 0.64
C GLU A 15 6.30 -10.39 -0.58
N LEU A 16 5.04 -10.83 -0.70
CA LEU A 16 4.58 -11.53 -1.91
C LEU A 16 4.68 -10.63 -3.15
N LEU A 17 4.32 -9.35 -3.04
CA LEU A 17 4.50 -8.41 -4.16
C LEU A 17 5.97 -8.29 -4.56
N LYS A 18 6.90 -8.23 -3.59
CA LYS A 18 8.34 -8.22 -3.87
C LYS A 18 8.82 -9.49 -4.58
N ASP A 19 8.35 -10.65 -4.14
CA ASP A 19 8.63 -11.94 -4.81
C ASP A 19 8.08 -11.98 -6.25
N LEU A 20 6.99 -11.24 -6.52
CA LEU A 20 6.42 -11.04 -7.85
C LEU A 20 7.13 -9.94 -8.66
N GLY A 21 8.22 -9.36 -8.15
CA GLY A 21 9.04 -8.37 -8.83
C GLY A 21 8.63 -6.91 -8.59
N TRP A 22 7.79 -6.64 -7.59
CA TRP A 22 7.48 -5.27 -7.18
C TRP A 22 8.54 -4.69 -6.25
N ASP A 23 8.61 -3.37 -6.20
CA ASP A 23 9.31 -2.63 -5.15
C ASP A 23 8.32 -1.91 -4.23
N SER A 24 8.70 -1.73 -2.97
CA SER A 24 7.92 -1.04 -1.95
C SER A 24 8.73 0.07 -1.32
N VAL A 25 8.25 1.31 -1.39
CA VAL A 25 9.00 2.46 -0.87
C VAL A 25 8.18 3.21 0.16
N VAL A 26 8.71 3.29 1.38
CA VAL A 26 8.18 4.17 2.43
C VAL A 26 8.78 5.56 2.27
N LEU A 27 7.92 6.54 2.04
CA LEU A 27 8.29 7.94 1.86
C LEU A 27 8.06 8.74 3.14
N SER A 28 8.89 9.75 3.35
CA SER A 28 8.58 10.86 4.24
C SER A 28 7.55 11.79 3.59
N GLU A 29 6.81 12.55 4.39
CA GLU A 29 5.77 13.48 3.90
C GLU A 29 6.35 14.51 2.91
N ASP A 30 7.54 15.03 3.18
CA ASP A 30 8.21 16.00 2.29
C ASP A 30 8.55 15.40 0.93
N ARG A 31 8.93 14.11 0.89
CA ARG A 31 9.20 13.38 -0.36
C ARG A 31 7.92 13.09 -1.11
N TRP A 32 6.85 12.73 -0.39
CA TRP A 32 5.54 12.48 -0.96
C TRP A 32 4.99 13.70 -1.71
N GLN A 33 5.02 14.88 -1.08
CA GLN A 33 4.57 16.12 -1.72
C GLN A 33 5.35 16.41 -3.02
N LYS A 34 6.68 16.21 -2.99
CA LYS A 34 7.54 16.35 -4.18
C LYS A 34 7.25 15.30 -5.25
N GLN A 35 6.89 14.08 -4.86
CA GLN A 35 6.59 12.97 -5.77
C GLN A 35 5.23 13.16 -6.46
N ILE A 36 4.18 13.52 -5.71
CA ILE A 36 2.85 13.84 -6.28
C ILE A 36 2.95 14.96 -7.30
N MET A 37 3.68 16.03 -6.97
CA MET A 37 3.89 17.16 -7.89
C MET A 37 4.52 16.74 -9.23
N LYS A 38 5.30 15.66 -9.24
CA LYS A 38 5.97 15.16 -10.44
C LYS A 38 5.17 14.15 -11.25
N LYS A 39 3.96 13.75 -10.80
CA LYS A 39 3.14 12.68 -11.43
C LYS A 39 3.99 11.47 -11.79
N PRO A 40 4.33 10.61 -10.82
CA PRO A 40 5.38 9.63 -11.03
C PRO A 40 5.00 8.68 -12.17
N ILE A 41 5.95 8.51 -13.09
CA ILE A 41 5.81 7.71 -14.30
C ILE A 41 6.04 6.26 -13.92
N VAL A 42 5.31 5.33 -14.55
CA VAL A 42 5.56 3.90 -14.40
C VAL A 42 7.02 3.62 -14.74
N THR A 43 7.77 3.14 -13.76
CA THR A 43 9.16 2.72 -13.91
C THR A 43 9.24 1.32 -14.53
N ALA A 44 10.43 0.91 -14.97
CA ALA A 44 10.64 -0.45 -15.50
C ALA A 44 10.30 -1.55 -14.49
N ILE A 45 10.39 -1.23 -13.19
CA ILE A 45 9.99 -2.08 -12.07
C ILE A 45 8.64 -1.55 -11.55
N PRO A 46 7.61 -2.39 -11.39
CA PRO A 46 6.37 -1.95 -10.76
C PRO A 46 6.64 -1.59 -9.30
N THR A 47 6.17 -0.44 -8.85
CA THR A 47 6.52 0.09 -7.52
C THR A 47 5.29 0.67 -6.85
N PHE A 48 5.15 0.41 -5.55
CA PHE A 48 4.17 1.11 -4.73
C PHE A 48 4.83 1.92 -3.61
N TYR A 49 4.22 3.07 -3.34
CA TYR A 49 4.69 4.04 -2.37
C TYR A 49 3.65 4.23 -1.28
N VAL A 50 4.11 4.39 -0.05
CA VAL A 50 3.27 4.74 1.10
C VAL A 50 4.03 5.72 1.98
N THR A 51 3.34 6.63 2.66
CA THR A 51 4.02 7.50 3.62
C THR A 51 4.16 6.81 4.98
N ALA A 52 5.27 7.07 5.68
CA ALA A 52 5.42 6.61 7.06
C ALA A 52 4.29 7.13 7.96
N SER A 53 3.86 8.38 7.74
CA SER A 53 2.73 9.00 8.42
C SER A 53 1.44 8.20 8.24
N ALA A 54 1.10 7.80 7.01
CA ALA A 54 -0.11 7.04 6.73
C ALA A 54 -0.10 5.64 7.37
N LEU A 55 1.06 4.97 7.43
CA LEU A 55 1.18 3.71 8.16
C LEU A 55 1.00 3.92 9.67
N THR A 56 1.63 4.94 10.25
CA THR A 56 1.52 5.20 11.70
C THR A 56 0.14 5.68 12.13
N SER A 57 -0.61 6.38 11.28
CA SER A 57 -1.98 6.81 11.59
C SER A 57 -3.02 5.74 11.25
N GLY A 58 -2.72 4.89 10.26
CA GLY A 58 -3.64 3.88 9.77
C GLY A 58 -3.71 2.61 10.61
N PHE A 59 -2.70 2.34 11.43
CA PHE A 59 -2.62 1.14 12.27
C PHE A 59 -2.43 1.50 13.75
N SER A 60 -3.08 0.75 14.63
CA SER A 60 -2.86 0.82 16.08
C SER A 60 -1.60 0.05 16.51
N ASP A 61 -1.21 0.21 17.78
CA ASP A 61 -0.03 -0.44 18.36
C ASP A 61 -0.10 -1.99 18.34
N ASP A 62 -1.31 -2.56 18.31
CA ASP A 62 -1.55 -4.01 18.14
C ASP A 62 -1.60 -4.45 16.67
N GLY A 63 -1.39 -3.51 15.73
CA GLY A 63 -1.36 -3.74 14.30
C GLY A 63 -2.73 -3.91 13.66
N LYS A 64 -3.82 -3.55 14.34
CA LYS A 64 -5.15 -3.46 13.73
C LYS A 64 -5.23 -2.21 12.86
N GLN A 65 -5.86 -2.31 11.69
CA GLN A 65 -6.12 -1.14 10.86
C GLN A 65 -7.27 -0.32 11.48
N ILE A 66 -7.01 0.95 11.76
CA ILE A 66 -7.94 1.88 12.41
C ILE A 66 -8.36 3.04 11.50
N ASP A 67 -7.60 3.30 10.43
CA ASP A 67 -7.93 4.31 9.42
C ASP A 67 -7.48 3.82 8.03
N SER A 68 -7.98 4.48 6.98
CA SER A 68 -7.60 4.21 5.61
C SER A 68 -6.13 4.57 5.34
N VAL A 69 -5.44 3.75 4.55
CA VAL A 69 -4.04 3.97 4.17
C VAL A 69 -3.95 4.16 2.66
N ALA A 70 -3.39 5.29 2.25
CA ALA A 70 -3.20 5.61 0.84
C ALA A 70 -1.86 5.10 0.33
N PHE A 71 -1.91 4.30 -0.72
CA PHE A 71 -0.77 3.84 -1.50
C PHE A 71 -0.78 4.48 -2.88
N TRP A 72 0.39 4.81 -3.42
CA TRP A 72 0.55 5.14 -4.83
C TRP A 72 1.11 3.93 -5.56
N VAL A 73 0.35 3.35 -6.49
CA VAL A 73 0.70 2.07 -7.12
C VAL A 73 0.99 2.29 -8.59
N LEU A 74 2.27 2.21 -8.96
CA LEU A 74 2.76 2.35 -10.32
C LEU A 74 3.09 0.97 -10.89
N GLY A 75 2.09 0.33 -11.46
CA GLY A 75 2.20 -1.02 -12.00
C GLY A 75 0.83 -1.61 -12.33
N ASP A 76 0.74 -2.93 -12.36
CA ASP A 76 -0.52 -3.63 -12.58
C ASP A 76 -1.45 -3.50 -11.37
N LYS A 77 -2.51 -2.69 -11.53
CA LYS A 77 -3.54 -2.46 -10.50
C LYS A 77 -4.31 -3.74 -10.14
N ALA A 78 -4.52 -4.64 -11.10
CA ALA A 78 -5.26 -5.87 -10.87
C ALA A 78 -4.43 -6.83 -10.01
N GLN A 79 -3.15 -7.02 -10.36
CA GLN A 79 -2.24 -7.85 -9.56
C GLN A 79 -2.08 -7.32 -8.13
N PHE A 80 -1.90 -6.01 -7.96
CA PHE A 80 -1.81 -5.41 -6.63
C PHE A 80 -3.08 -5.66 -5.81
N SER A 81 -4.26 -5.38 -6.37
CA SER A 81 -5.55 -5.59 -5.69
C SER A 81 -5.77 -7.05 -5.30
N GLU A 82 -5.39 -7.97 -6.19
CA GLU A 82 -5.56 -9.40 -5.99
C GLU A 82 -4.70 -9.90 -4.82
N VAL A 83 -3.43 -9.49 -4.74
CA VAL A 83 -2.56 -9.84 -3.61
C VAL A 83 -3.10 -9.28 -2.29
N ILE A 84 -3.60 -8.04 -2.27
CA ILE A 84 -4.22 -7.46 -1.08
C ILE A 84 -5.42 -8.29 -0.63
N LYS A 85 -6.32 -8.66 -1.56
CA LYS A 85 -7.49 -9.50 -1.27
C LYS A 85 -7.12 -10.90 -0.77
N GLN A 86 -6.10 -11.53 -1.34
CA GLN A 86 -5.58 -12.84 -0.91
C GLN A 86 -5.09 -12.83 0.53
N HIS A 87 -4.62 -11.69 1.02
CA HIS A 87 -4.21 -11.50 2.40
C HIS A 87 -5.34 -11.04 3.32
N HIS A 88 -6.60 -11.21 2.87
CA HIS A 88 -7.80 -10.82 3.62
C HIS A 88 -7.79 -9.34 4.02
N LEU A 89 -7.22 -8.49 3.19
CA LEU A 89 -7.28 -7.04 3.30
C LEU A 89 -8.19 -6.50 2.19
N GLN A 90 -8.69 -5.27 2.36
CA GLN A 90 -9.59 -4.66 1.38
C GLN A 90 -9.19 -3.24 1.03
N GLY A 91 -9.57 -2.81 -0.17
CA GLY A 91 -9.32 -1.46 -0.64
C GLY A 91 -9.79 -1.27 -2.07
N GLU A 92 -9.61 -0.04 -2.54
CA GLU A 92 -10.12 0.41 -3.83
C GLU A 92 -9.14 1.36 -4.51
N PHE A 93 -9.13 1.35 -5.85
CA PHE A 93 -8.39 2.33 -6.63
C PHE A 93 -9.25 3.58 -6.85
N ASP A 94 -8.62 4.75 -6.76
CA ASP A 94 -9.22 5.98 -7.26
C ASP A 94 -9.25 5.95 -8.81
N ASP A 95 -10.33 6.46 -9.43
CA ASP A 95 -10.49 6.44 -10.90
C ASP A 95 -9.46 7.31 -11.64
N ALA A 96 -9.13 8.47 -11.06
CA ALA A 96 -8.33 9.51 -11.71
C ALA A 96 -6.83 9.42 -11.42
N LEU A 97 -6.44 8.70 -10.36
CA LEU A 97 -5.07 8.63 -9.86
C LEU A 97 -4.64 7.18 -9.70
N PRO A 98 -3.34 6.86 -9.80
CA PRO A 98 -2.82 5.54 -9.44
C PRO A 98 -2.79 5.37 -7.91
N ARG A 99 -3.79 5.88 -7.21
CA ARG A 99 -3.90 5.82 -5.75
C ARG A 99 -4.79 4.64 -5.38
N TYR A 100 -4.29 3.77 -4.52
CA TYR A 100 -5.04 2.70 -3.87
C TYR A 100 -5.31 3.10 -2.41
N ARG A 101 -6.54 2.94 -1.97
CA ARG A 101 -6.95 3.20 -0.59
C ARG A 101 -7.23 1.87 0.08
N LEU A 102 -6.34 1.45 0.98
CA LEU A 102 -6.57 0.32 1.87
C LEU A 102 -7.60 0.76 2.91
N LEU A 103 -8.67 0.00 3.10
CA LEU A 103 -9.77 0.31 3.99
C LEU A 103 -9.79 -0.64 5.19
N PRO A 104 -10.06 -0.15 6.41
CA PRO A 104 -10.24 -1.02 7.58
C PRO A 104 -11.40 -2.00 7.36
N LEU A 105 -11.29 -3.20 7.93
CA LEU A 105 -12.28 -4.29 7.85
C LEU A 105 -13.37 -4.16 8.92
#